data_AF-A0A528HDK7-F1
#
_entry.id   AF-A0A528HDK7-F1
#
_cell.length_a   1.000
_cell.length_b   1.000
_cell.length_c   1.000
_cell.angle_alpha   90.00
_cell.angle_beta   90.00
_cell.angle_gamma   90.00
#
_symmetry.space_group_name_H-M   'P 1'
#
loop_
_entity.id
_entity.type
_entity.pdbx_description
1 polymer ?
#
loop_
_entity_poly.entity_id
_entity_poly.type
_entity_poly.pdbx_seq_one_letter_code
_entity_poly.pdbx_strand_id
1 'polypeptide(L)'
;MTTNLLAATAAVAGVAAATATHSAERIPHNQTVRNVVLVHGAFADGSGWRGVYDELTARGYRVSIVQNPLTSLADDVAATKRILDRQDGPAVLVGHSWGGTVITEAGTHSNVTSLVYVSALSPDAGETTAK
;
A
#
# COMPACT_ATOMS: atom_id res chain seq x y z
N MET A 1 21.85 70.14 -1.17
CA MET A 1 22.67 68.91 -1.05
C MET A 1 21.73 67.73 -1.00
N THR A 2 21.64 67.03 -2.12
CA THR A 2 20.86 65.80 -2.32
C THR A 2 21.66 64.62 -1.79
N THR A 3 21.01 63.67 -1.12
CA THR A 3 21.60 62.36 -0.84
C THR A 3 20.52 61.31 -1.06
N ASN A 4 20.50 60.75 -2.28
CA ASN A 4 19.97 59.41 -2.52
C ASN A 4 20.97 58.41 -1.93
N LEU A 5 20.52 57.25 -1.45
CA LEU A 5 21.19 55.98 -1.76
C LEU A 5 20.31 54.76 -1.38
N LEU A 6 20.01 53.97 -2.43
CA LEU A 6 19.89 52.50 -2.50
C LEU A 6 18.67 51.81 -1.87
N ALA A 7 17.68 51.56 -2.73
CA ALA A 7 16.81 50.39 -2.61
C ALA A 7 17.61 49.12 -2.98
N ALA A 8 17.76 48.20 -2.05
CA ALA A 8 18.30 46.87 -2.32
C ALA A 8 17.19 45.96 -2.85
N THR A 9 17.25 45.61 -4.14
CA THR A 9 16.41 44.56 -4.72
C THR A 9 16.99 43.20 -4.35
N ALA A 10 16.37 42.51 -3.39
CA ALA A 10 16.65 41.10 -3.15
C ALA A 10 16.03 40.26 -4.28
N ALA A 11 16.88 39.72 -5.15
CA ALA A 11 16.46 38.71 -6.11
C ALA A 11 16.18 37.40 -5.36
N VAL A 12 14.90 37.05 -5.20
CA VAL A 12 14.50 35.72 -4.70
C VAL A 12 14.76 34.73 -5.83
N ALA A 13 15.87 34.01 -5.76
CA ALA A 13 16.13 32.87 -6.64
C ALA A 13 15.09 31.78 -6.31
N GLY A 14 14.11 31.62 -7.20
CA GLY A 14 13.11 30.57 -7.10
C GLY A 14 13.78 29.20 -7.14
N VAL A 15 13.72 28.47 -6.03
CA VAL A 15 13.98 27.03 -6.03
C VAL A 15 12.80 26.39 -6.77
N ALA A 16 12.94 26.20 -8.08
CA ALA A 16 12.06 25.32 -8.82
C ALA A 16 12.30 23.90 -8.27
N ALA A 17 11.45 23.45 -7.36
CA ALA A 17 11.38 22.05 -6.99
C ALA A 17 11.06 21.28 -8.27
N ALA A 18 12.07 20.63 -8.84
CA ALA A 18 11.86 19.67 -9.91
C ALA A 18 11.02 18.55 -9.29
N THR A 19 9.72 18.55 -9.57
CA THR A 19 8.88 17.39 -9.33
C THR A 19 9.39 16.32 -10.28
N ALA A 20 10.24 15.43 -9.76
CA ALA A 20 10.58 14.20 -10.46
C ALA A 20 9.28 13.42 -10.61
N THR A 21 8.64 13.54 -11.78
CA THR A 21 7.58 12.65 -12.20
C THR A 21 8.23 11.29 -12.30
N HIS A 22 8.10 10.47 -11.25
CA HIS A 22 8.42 9.05 -11.34
C HIS A 22 7.39 8.48 -12.32
N SER A 23 7.72 8.45 -13.61
CA SER A 23 6.96 7.66 -14.57
C SER A 23 6.99 6.24 -14.06
N ALA A 24 5.85 5.79 -13.57
CA ALA A 24 5.61 4.46 -13.06
C ALA A 24 6.04 3.44 -14.12
N GLU A 25 7.22 2.83 -13.96
CA GLU A 25 7.69 1.82 -14.91
C GLU A 25 6.70 0.65 -14.90
N ARG A 26 6.16 0.34 -16.09
CA ARG A 26 5.27 -0.82 -16.27
C ARG A 26 6.01 -2.08 -15.87
N ILE A 27 5.28 -3.02 -15.30
CA ILE A 27 5.88 -4.27 -14.87
C ILE A 27 6.42 -5.06 -16.06
N PRO A 28 7.58 -5.74 -15.92
CA PRO A 28 8.14 -6.56 -16.99
C PRO A 28 7.15 -7.62 -17.50
N HIS A 29 7.28 -7.97 -18.78
CA HIS A 29 6.45 -9.02 -19.38
C HIS A 29 6.68 -10.41 -18.76
N ASN A 30 7.89 -10.68 -18.28
CA ASN A 30 8.26 -11.92 -17.58
C ASN A 30 7.93 -11.90 -16.08
N GLN A 31 7.26 -10.86 -15.57
CA GLN A 31 6.80 -10.83 -14.19
C GLN A 31 5.76 -11.94 -13.96
N THR A 32 6.10 -12.88 -13.07
CA THR A 32 5.30 -14.07 -12.78
C THR A 32 4.20 -13.79 -11.76
N VAL A 33 4.47 -12.95 -10.75
CA VAL A 33 3.49 -12.54 -9.74
C VAL A 33 2.83 -11.24 -10.18
N ARG A 34 1.54 -11.32 -10.56
CA ARG A 34 0.76 -10.19 -11.08
C ARG A 34 -0.36 -9.74 -10.17
N ASN A 35 -0.74 -10.55 -9.18
CA ASN A 35 -1.85 -10.24 -8.28
C ASN A 35 -1.31 -9.53 -7.03
N VAL A 36 -1.99 -8.46 -6.62
CA VAL A 36 -1.73 -7.72 -5.39
C VAL A 36 -3.03 -7.60 -4.61
N VAL A 37 -3.04 -8.09 -3.38
CA VAL A 37 -4.20 -8.03 -2.49
C VAL A 37 -3.89 -7.06 -1.35
N LEU A 38 -4.66 -5.98 -1.24
CA LEU A 38 -4.47 -4.90 -0.28
C LEU A 38 -5.47 -5.04 0.88
N VAL A 39 -4.97 -5.05 2.11
CA VAL A 39 -5.76 -5.23 3.35
C VAL A 39 -5.62 -3.97 4.22
N HIS A 40 -6.75 -3.37 4.61
CA HIS A 40 -6.76 -2.13 5.39
C HIS A 40 -6.54 -2.37 6.89
N GLY A 41 -6.28 -1.29 7.62
CA GLY A 41 -6.10 -1.30 9.07
C GLY A 41 -7.40 -1.16 9.85
N ALA A 42 -7.28 -1.03 11.16
CA ALA A 42 -8.41 -0.76 12.05
C ALA A 42 -9.00 0.63 11.81
N PHE A 43 -10.30 0.79 12.06
CA PHE A 43 -11.05 2.04 11.90
C PHE A 43 -11.03 2.64 10.48
N ALA A 44 -10.64 1.85 9.49
CA ALA A 44 -10.53 2.24 8.10
C ALA A 44 -11.38 1.33 7.21
N ASP A 45 -11.45 1.67 5.93
CA ASP A 45 -11.96 0.83 4.87
C ASP A 45 -10.98 0.76 3.70
N GLY A 46 -11.36 0.06 2.63
CA GLY A 46 -10.54 -0.10 1.44
C GLY A 46 -10.26 1.19 0.66
N SER A 47 -10.97 2.28 0.91
CA SER A 47 -10.80 3.54 0.15
C SER A 47 -9.43 4.17 0.35
N GLY A 48 -8.80 3.94 1.52
CA GLY A 48 -7.43 4.41 1.79
C GLY A 48 -6.38 3.86 0.82
N TRP A 49 -6.68 2.75 0.14
CA TRP A 49 -5.81 2.15 -0.87
C TRP A 49 -6.00 2.70 -2.28
N ARG A 50 -6.94 3.63 -2.51
CA ARG A 50 -7.32 4.08 -3.87
C ARG A 50 -6.13 4.55 -4.71
N GLY A 51 -5.25 5.39 -4.14
CA GLY A 51 -4.07 5.88 -4.85
C GLY A 51 -3.10 4.77 -5.23
N VAL A 52 -2.87 3.80 -4.33
CA VAL A 52 -2.00 2.64 -4.59
C VAL A 52 -2.62 1.72 -5.63
N TYR A 53 -3.93 1.51 -5.57
CA TYR A 53 -4.67 0.75 -6.57
C TYR A 53 -4.48 1.35 -7.97
N ASP A 54 -4.67 2.66 -8.11
CA ASP A 54 -4.57 3.34 -9.40
C ASP A 54 -3.15 3.25 -9.97
N GLU A 55 -2.14 3.49 -9.14
CA GLU A 55 -0.74 3.40 -9.51
C GLU A 55 -0.34 1.97 -9.94
N LEU A 56 -0.66 0.96 -9.15
CA LEU A 56 -0.29 -0.43 -9.46
C LEU A 56 -1.06 -0.98 -10.68
N THR A 57 -2.32 -0.59 -10.84
CA THR A 57 -3.12 -0.96 -12.01
C THR A 57 -2.55 -0.32 -13.28
N ALA A 58 -2.16 0.97 -13.23
CA ALA A 58 -1.53 1.66 -14.35
C ALA A 58 -0.22 0.98 -14.79
N ARG A 59 0.51 0.38 -13.84
CA ARG A 59 1.73 -0.40 -14.10
C ARG A 59 1.47 -1.81 -14.64
N GLY A 60 0.23 -2.30 -14.60
CA GLY A 60 -0.19 -3.59 -15.17
C GLY A 60 -0.38 -4.72 -14.16
N TYR A 61 -0.42 -4.43 -12.85
CA TYR A 61 -0.82 -5.42 -11.84
C TYR A 61 -2.34 -5.63 -11.82
N ARG A 62 -2.78 -6.78 -11.33
CA ARG A 62 -4.17 -7.08 -10.97
C ARG A 62 -4.32 -6.82 -9.48
N VAL A 63 -5.03 -5.75 -9.12
CA VAL A 63 -5.15 -5.31 -7.72
C VAL A 63 -6.54 -5.63 -7.19
N SER A 64 -6.61 -6.29 -6.04
CA SER A 64 -7.84 -6.48 -5.28
C SER A 64 -7.71 -5.79 -3.93
N ILE A 65 -8.77 -5.12 -3.47
CA ILE A 65 -8.83 -4.51 -2.14
C ILE A 65 -9.79 -5.33 -1.29
N VAL A 66 -9.31 -5.77 -0.13
CA VAL A 66 -10.14 -6.48 0.84
C VAL A 66 -10.87 -5.44 1.68
N GLN A 67 -12.19 -5.58 1.77
CA GLN A 67 -12.99 -4.91 2.79
C GLN A 67 -13.15 -5.87 3.97
N ASN A 68 -12.25 -5.78 4.94
CA ASN A 68 -12.31 -6.67 6.09
C ASN A 68 -13.30 -6.11 7.13
N PRO A 69 -14.15 -6.95 7.75
CA PRO A 69 -15.30 -6.50 8.53
C PRO A 69 -14.93 -5.83 9.86
N LEU A 70 -13.70 -5.99 10.37
CA LEU A 70 -13.23 -5.47 11.66
C LEU A 70 -14.08 -5.95 12.86
N THR A 71 -14.74 -7.10 12.72
CA THR A 71 -15.54 -7.75 13.77
C THR A 71 -14.72 -8.72 14.61
N SER A 72 -13.78 -9.42 13.98
CA SER A 72 -12.83 -10.32 14.62
C SER A 72 -11.65 -10.60 13.68
N LEU A 73 -10.52 -11.05 14.24
CA LEU A 73 -9.38 -11.50 13.41
C LEU A 73 -9.79 -12.65 12.47
N ALA A 74 -10.59 -13.60 12.96
CA ALA A 74 -11.05 -14.73 12.16
C ALA A 74 -11.88 -14.27 10.95
N ASP A 75 -12.78 -13.31 11.15
CA ASP A 75 -13.61 -12.77 10.07
C ASP A 75 -12.79 -11.94 9.07
N ASP A 76 -11.81 -11.17 9.55
CA ASP A 76 -10.90 -10.41 8.71
C ASP A 76 -10.03 -11.32 7.83
N VAL A 77 -9.50 -12.40 8.41
CA VAL A 77 -8.75 -13.44 7.70
C VAL A 77 -9.65 -14.16 6.70
N ALA A 78 -10.88 -14.51 7.07
CA ALA A 78 -11.83 -15.14 6.16
C ALA A 78 -12.20 -14.24 4.97
N ALA A 79 -12.40 -12.94 5.21
CA ALA A 79 -12.62 -11.97 4.13
C ALA A 79 -11.43 -11.90 3.17
N THR A 80 -10.22 -11.90 3.72
CA THR A 80 -8.97 -11.89 2.92
C THR A 80 -8.81 -13.17 2.10
N LYS A 81 -9.03 -14.34 2.70
CA LYS A 81 -8.95 -15.64 2.02
C LYS A 81 -9.94 -15.75 0.85
N ARG A 82 -11.18 -15.28 1.02
CA ARG A 82 -12.17 -15.24 -0.09
C ARG A 82 -11.69 -14.43 -1.31
N ILE A 83 -10.87 -13.41 -1.10
CA ILE A 83 -10.27 -12.64 -2.20
C ILE A 83 -9.08 -13.39 -2.79
N LEU A 84 -8.25 -14.03 -1.97
CA LEU A 84 -7.13 -14.87 -2.41
C LEU A 84 -7.59 -16.07 -3.25
N ASP A 85 -8.71 -16.70 -2.90
CA ASP A 85 -9.34 -17.81 -3.64
C ASP A 85 -9.77 -17.41 -5.07
N ARG A 86 -10.00 -16.11 -5.30
CA ARG A 86 -10.44 -15.57 -6.60
C ARG A 86 -9.27 -15.07 -7.46
N GLN A 87 -8.04 -15.11 -6.94
CA GLN A 87 -6.89 -14.69 -7.70
C GLN A 87 -6.52 -15.75 -8.75
N ASP A 88 -6.21 -15.29 -9.96
CA ASP A 88 -5.68 -16.12 -11.03
C ASP A 88 -4.15 -16.17 -10.90
N GLY A 89 -3.66 -17.12 -10.09
CA GLY A 89 -2.23 -17.34 -9.86
C GLY A 89 -1.66 -16.67 -8.59
N PRO A 90 -0.32 -16.60 -8.46
CA PRO A 90 0.34 -16.14 -7.24
C PRO A 90 0.06 -14.67 -6.93
N ALA A 91 0.01 -14.34 -5.63
CA ALA A 91 -0.34 -13.04 -5.12
C ALA A 91 0.65 -12.53 -4.05
N VAL A 92 0.89 -11.22 -4.08
CA VAL A 92 1.48 -10.48 -2.97
C VAL A 92 0.35 -9.98 -2.06
N LEU A 93 0.47 -10.21 -0.76
CA LEU A 93 -0.49 -9.76 0.23
C LEU A 93 0.10 -8.58 1.02
N VAL A 94 -0.60 -7.45 1.02
CA VAL A 94 -0.13 -6.17 1.58
C VAL A 94 -1.07 -5.73 2.69
N GLY A 95 -0.52 -5.41 3.86
CA GLY A 95 -1.30 -5.03 5.04
C GLY A 95 -0.79 -3.73 5.65
N HIS A 96 -1.72 -2.84 6.01
CA HIS A 96 -1.42 -1.60 6.75
C HIS A 96 -1.93 -1.68 8.20
N SER A 97 -1.13 -1.22 9.18
CA SER A 97 -1.50 -1.21 10.59
C SER A 97 -2.02 -2.61 11.06
N TRP A 98 -3.25 -2.70 11.58
CA TRP A 98 -3.96 -3.95 11.89
C TRP A 98 -3.97 -4.97 10.74
N GLY A 99 -4.02 -4.51 9.50
CA GLY A 99 -3.94 -5.36 8.32
C GLY A 99 -2.69 -6.23 8.33
N GLY A 100 -1.61 -5.79 8.98
CA GLY A 100 -0.41 -6.59 9.21
C GLY A 100 -0.67 -7.91 9.96
N THR A 101 -1.46 -7.86 11.04
CA THR A 101 -1.91 -9.06 11.78
C THR A 101 -2.74 -9.97 10.88
N VAL A 102 -3.66 -9.39 10.10
CA VAL A 102 -4.54 -10.13 9.18
C VAL A 102 -3.72 -10.85 8.10
N ILE A 103 -2.76 -10.17 7.47
CA ILE A 103 -1.94 -10.76 6.40
C ILE A 103 -0.95 -11.80 6.94
N THR A 104 -0.56 -11.71 8.21
CA THR A 104 0.32 -12.71 8.84
C THR A 104 -0.39 -14.06 8.92
N GLU A 105 -1.64 -14.07 9.39
CA GLU A 105 -2.48 -15.28 9.45
C GLU A 105 -2.91 -15.78 8.06
N ALA A 106 -3.37 -14.85 7.21
CA ALA A 106 -3.83 -15.18 5.86
C ALA A 106 -2.67 -15.58 4.91
N GLY A 107 -1.44 -15.20 5.24
CA GLY A 107 -0.24 -15.42 4.45
C GLY A 107 0.13 -16.89 4.23
N THR A 108 -0.42 -17.80 5.03
CA THR A 108 -0.28 -19.26 4.88
C THR A 108 -1.05 -19.83 3.68
N HIS A 109 -1.88 -19.02 3.02
CA HIS A 109 -2.64 -19.42 1.85
C HIS A 109 -1.72 -19.77 0.66
N SER A 110 -2.00 -20.85 -0.07
CA SER A 110 -1.10 -21.41 -1.11
C SER A 110 -0.79 -20.46 -2.27
N ASN A 111 -1.68 -19.51 -2.56
CA ASN A 111 -1.45 -18.50 -3.61
C ASN A 111 -0.55 -17.35 -3.14
N VAL A 112 -0.24 -17.21 -1.85
CA VAL A 112 0.57 -16.09 -1.34
C VAL A 112 2.06 -16.41 -1.51
N THR A 113 2.78 -15.54 -2.21
CA THR A 113 4.24 -15.69 -2.40
C THR A 113 5.06 -14.73 -1.54
N SER A 114 4.44 -13.64 -1.08
CA SER A 114 5.12 -12.60 -0.30
C SER A 114 4.13 -11.80 0.52
N LEU A 115 4.61 -11.34 1.69
CA LEU A 115 3.92 -10.41 2.56
C LEU A 115 4.60 -9.04 2.52
N VAL A 116 3.80 -7.98 2.51
CA VAL A 116 4.30 -6.60 2.58
C VAL A 116 3.60 -5.88 3.73
N TYR A 117 4.39 -5.42 4.69
CA TYR A 117 3.93 -4.72 5.89
C TYR A 117 4.15 -3.22 5.70
N VAL A 118 3.06 -2.44 5.68
CA VAL A 118 3.10 -0.98 5.52
C VAL A 118 2.71 -0.34 6.85
N SER A 119 3.68 0.14 7.62
CA SER A 119 3.44 0.68 8.96
C SER A 119 2.52 -0.23 9.80
N ALA A 120 2.80 -1.52 9.73
CA ALA A 120 1.86 -2.57 10.12
C ALA A 120 2.36 -3.40 11.30
N LEU A 121 1.42 -4.03 12.00
CA LEU A 121 1.70 -5.01 13.03
C LEU A 121 2.26 -6.28 12.37
N SER A 122 3.31 -6.87 12.94
CA SER A 122 3.95 -8.08 12.38
C SER A 122 4.21 -9.08 13.50
N PRO A 123 3.16 -9.71 14.05
CA PRO A 123 3.32 -10.68 15.13
C PRO A 123 4.08 -11.93 14.66
N ASP A 124 4.86 -12.51 15.55
CA ASP A 124 5.42 -13.86 15.34
C ASP A 124 4.36 -14.95 15.56
N ALA A 125 4.68 -16.18 15.15
CA ALA A 125 3.78 -17.31 15.34
C ALA A 125 3.43 -17.52 16.82
N GLY A 126 2.13 -17.48 17.14
CA GLY A 126 1.62 -17.61 18.50
C GLY A 126 1.56 -16.30 19.29
N GLU A 127 2.03 -15.19 18.74
CA GLU A 127 1.79 -13.86 19.32
C GLU A 127 0.41 -13.33 18.92
N THR A 128 -0.20 -12.53 19.80
CA THR A 128 -1.47 -11.87 19.52
C THR A 128 -1.33 -10.36 19.63
N THR A 129 -1.93 -9.65 18.69
CA THR A 129 -2.16 -8.20 18.76
C THR A 129 -3.63 -7.87 19.04
N ALA A 130 -4.48 -8.89 19.06
CA ALA A 130 -5.87 -8.80 19.51
C ALA A 130 -5.92 -9.05 21.03
N LYS A 131 -6.83 -8.36 21.71
CA LYS A 131 -7.17 -8.65 23.11
C LYS A 131 -8.15 -9.81 23.20
#